data_AF-A0A3M7ST54-F1
#
_entry.id   AF-A0A3M7ST54-F1
#
_cell.length_a   1.000
_cell.length_b   1.000
_cell.length_c   1.000
_cell.angle_alpha   90.00
_cell.angle_beta   90.00
_cell.angle_gamma   90.00
#
_symmetry.space_group_name_H-M   'P 1'
#
loop_
_entity.id
_entity.type
_entity.pdbx_description
1 polymer ?
#
loop_
_entity_poly.entity_id
_entity_poly.type
_entity_poly.pdbx_seq_one_letter_code
_entity_poly.pdbx_strand_id
1 'polypeptide(L)'
;MIVSIEEALASTTIPQLFETVGYEGPEADLCLNLPEKDNVDLPEDVFNPADFELGELVTPPPPQDEQPIAEIMRKADTLLGIRNTVFKQRRTRSKRYVPEVSTGDYVALPIPDVDRGLCEARNLICRIVDIDYDKSLYELACEAAVLDTMFARNSFDLVKDCSVEVEVRLDKKLSVRQAVKEQSIGGGQGILKCNCTEGCLTNRCSCKKAGLLCNSRCHGANDSCKNK
;
A
#
# COMPACT_ATOMS: atom_id res chain seq x y z
N MET A 1 -48.33 -36.09 -3.45
CA MET A 1 -47.81 -37.43 -3.79
C MET A 1 -46.51 -37.23 -4.53
N ILE A 2 -45.37 -37.88 -4.31
CA ILE A 2 -44.82 -38.87 -3.34
C ILE A 2 -43.39 -39.12 -3.91
N VAL A 3 -42.34 -39.06 -3.07
CA VAL A 3 -41.07 -39.87 -3.10
C VAL A 3 -40.12 -39.69 -4.31
N SER A 4 -38.87 -39.18 -4.22
CA SER A 4 -37.63 -39.59 -3.51
C SER A 4 -37.08 -40.99 -3.87
N ILE A 5 -36.05 -41.09 -4.72
CA ILE A 5 -34.99 -42.15 -4.69
C ILE A 5 -33.79 -41.55 -5.46
N GLU A 6 -32.68 -41.09 -4.85
CA GLU A 6 -31.50 -41.82 -4.31
C GLU A 6 -30.77 -42.74 -5.30
N GLU A 7 -29.44 -42.85 -5.12
CA GLU A 7 -28.44 -43.69 -5.82
C GLU A 7 -27.68 -43.06 -7.00
N ALA A 8 -26.48 -42.52 -6.70
CA ALA A 8 -25.26 -42.80 -7.47
C ALA A 8 -24.02 -42.28 -6.72
N LEU A 9 -23.72 -42.89 -5.57
CA LEU A 9 -22.35 -43.06 -5.10
C LEU A 9 -21.71 -44.12 -6.00
N ALA A 10 -20.76 -43.74 -6.85
CA ALA A 10 -19.57 -44.54 -7.19
C ALA A 10 -18.81 -43.95 -8.39
N SER A 11 -17.48 -44.01 -8.26
CA SER A 11 -16.54 -44.19 -9.37
C SER A 11 -16.29 -43.01 -10.32
N THR A 12 -15.27 -42.22 -10.00
CA THR A 12 -14.30 -41.79 -11.01
C THR A 12 -12.87 -41.90 -10.46
N THR A 13 -12.36 -43.12 -10.52
CA THR A 13 -10.93 -43.44 -10.56
C THR A 13 -10.36 -42.97 -11.90
N ILE A 14 -9.29 -42.19 -11.90
CA ILE A 14 -8.42 -42.00 -13.08
C ILE A 14 -6.96 -42.14 -12.63
N PRO A 15 -6.12 -42.84 -13.41
CA PRO A 15 -5.21 -43.85 -12.89
C PRO A 15 -3.79 -43.37 -12.68
N GLN A 16 -3.06 -44.23 -11.96
CA GLN A 16 -1.62 -44.23 -11.76
C GLN A 16 -0.86 -44.06 -13.08
N LEU A 17 0.06 -43.09 -13.10
CA LEU A 17 1.02 -42.95 -14.19
C LEU A 17 2.33 -42.38 -13.67
N PHE A 18 3.05 -43.14 -12.85
CA PHE A 18 4.50 -42.97 -12.68
C PHE A 18 5.09 -44.25 -12.09
N GLU A 19 5.43 -45.18 -12.98
CA GLU A 19 6.37 -46.25 -12.70
C GLU A 19 7.79 -45.68 -12.55
N THR A 20 8.50 -46.28 -11.58
CA THR A 20 9.94 -46.57 -11.60
C THR A 20 10.94 -45.41 -11.64
N VAL A 21 11.41 -45.02 -10.46
CA VAL A 21 12.86 -44.83 -10.26
C VAL A 21 13.24 -45.60 -9.01
N GLY A 22 13.88 -46.74 -9.19
CA GLY A 22 14.43 -47.54 -8.11
C GLY A 22 15.54 -46.78 -7.39
N TYR A 23 15.46 -46.72 -6.08
CA TYR A 23 16.62 -46.47 -5.22
C TYR A 23 16.54 -47.46 -4.07
N GLU A 24 17.40 -48.47 -4.14
CA GLU A 24 17.65 -49.41 -3.06
C GLU A 24 18.27 -48.61 -1.90
N GLY A 25 17.61 -48.63 -0.74
CA GLY A 25 18.14 -48.01 0.47
C GLY A 25 19.33 -48.81 0.97
N PRO A 26 20.51 -48.21 1.23
CA PRO A 26 21.60 -48.92 1.87
C PRO A 26 21.22 -49.23 3.33
N GLU A 27 21.33 -50.49 3.71
CA GLU A 27 21.32 -50.94 5.10
C GLU A 27 22.38 -50.16 5.88
N ALA A 28 21.92 -49.29 6.78
CA ALA A 28 22.80 -48.56 7.68
C ALA A 28 23.11 -49.42 8.90
N ASP A 29 24.04 -50.35 8.73
CA ASP A 29 24.87 -50.83 9.85
C ASP A 29 25.84 -49.70 10.21
N LEU A 30 25.48 -48.88 11.19
CA LEU A 30 26.41 -47.94 11.80
C LEU A 30 26.34 -48.06 13.32
N CYS A 31 27.29 -48.82 13.85
CA CYS A 31 27.67 -48.90 15.25
C CYS A 31 27.93 -47.49 15.82
N LEU A 32 26.93 -46.90 16.47
CA LEU A 32 27.13 -45.79 17.40
C LEU A 32 27.14 -46.39 18.80
N ASN A 33 28.35 -46.62 19.32
CA ASN A 33 28.61 -46.82 20.74
C ASN A 33 28.08 -45.60 21.52
N LEU A 34 26.82 -45.62 21.95
CA LEU A 34 26.30 -44.65 22.91
C LEU A 34 26.77 -45.07 24.31
N PRO A 35 27.45 -44.19 25.07
CA PRO A 35 27.69 -44.44 26.49
C PRO A 35 26.36 -44.48 27.26
N GLU A 36 26.31 -45.37 28.25
CA GLU A 36 25.18 -45.53 29.15
C GLU A 36 24.86 -44.22 29.88
N LYS A 37 23.57 -44.03 30.16
CA LYS A 37 22.94 -42.81 30.69
C LYS A 37 23.64 -42.30 31.95
N ASP A 38 24.44 -41.26 31.79
CA ASP A 38 24.74 -40.33 32.87
C ASP A 38 23.68 -39.24 32.89
N ASN A 39 23.17 -38.95 34.09
CA ASN A 39 22.20 -37.90 34.37
C ASN A 39 22.75 -36.55 33.92
N VAL A 40 22.32 -36.10 32.75
CA VAL A 40 22.47 -34.71 32.31
C VAL A 40 21.17 -34.02 32.67
N ASP A 41 21.22 -33.11 33.65
CA ASP A 41 20.12 -32.20 33.96
C ASP A 41 19.70 -31.50 32.66
N LEU A 42 18.52 -31.88 32.14
CA LEU A 42 17.94 -31.21 30.98
C LEU A 42 17.76 -29.73 31.35
N PRO A 43 18.22 -28.78 30.52
CA PRO A 43 17.86 -27.38 30.72
C PRO A 43 16.33 -27.26 30.64
N GLU A 44 15.73 -26.62 31.65
CA GLU A 44 14.29 -26.46 31.83
C GLU A 44 13.60 -25.67 30.69
N ASP A 45 14.37 -25.18 29.71
CA ASP A 45 13.86 -24.46 28.53
C ASP A 45 13.54 -25.42 27.36
N VAL A 46 12.90 -26.55 27.66
CA VAL A 46 12.23 -27.33 26.61
C VAL A 46 11.04 -26.49 26.16
N PHE A 47 11.15 -25.95 24.94
CA PHE A 47 10.08 -25.22 24.27
C PHE A 47 8.74 -25.93 24.46
N ASN A 48 7.91 -25.42 25.37
CA ASN A 48 6.58 -25.95 25.61
C ASN A 48 5.61 -25.19 24.70
N PRO A 49 5.11 -25.79 23.63
CA PRO A 49 4.20 -25.11 22.71
C PRO A 49 2.87 -24.70 23.38
N ALA A 50 2.58 -25.19 24.60
CA ALA A 50 1.42 -24.78 25.38
C ALA A 50 1.62 -23.47 26.17
N ASP A 51 2.85 -22.98 26.34
CA ASP A 51 3.14 -21.72 27.06
C ASP A 51 2.83 -20.49 26.18
N PHE A 52 2.69 -20.69 24.87
CA PHE A 52 2.16 -19.68 23.98
C PHE A 52 0.64 -19.83 23.99
N GLU A 53 -0.03 -19.09 24.87
CA GLU A 53 -1.43 -18.75 24.67
C GLU A 53 -1.50 -18.05 23.31
N LEU A 54 -1.76 -18.82 22.26
CA LEU A 54 -2.14 -18.34 20.94
C LEU A 54 -3.46 -17.61 21.15
N GLY A 55 -3.36 -16.36 21.63
CA GLY A 55 -4.47 -15.45 21.77
C GLY A 55 -5.25 -15.50 20.47
N GLU A 56 -6.57 -15.62 20.62
CA GLU A 56 -7.56 -15.75 19.56
C GLU A 56 -7.01 -15.16 18.26
N LEU A 57 -6.90 -15.99 17.23
CA LEU A 57 -6.71 -15.50 15.86
C LEU A 57 -7.61 -14.28 15.72
N VAL A 58 -7.01 -13.09 15.68
CA VAL A 58 -7.74 -11.86 15.46
C VAL A 58 -8.37 -12.08 14.11
N THR A 59 -9.64 -12.49 14.10
CA THR A 59 -10.37 -12.64 12.87
C THR A 59 -10.26 -11.26 12.23
N PRO A 60 -9.74 -11.17 11.00
CA PRO A 60 -9.62 -9.88 10.34
C PRO A 60 -10.97 -9.17 10.49
N PRO A 61 -10.97 -7.88 10.82
CA PRO A 61 -12.22 -7.15 11.02
C PRO A 61 -13.14 -7.47 9.83
N PRO A 62 -14.43 -7.75 10.10
CA PRO A 62 -15.36 -8.13 9.04
C PRO A 62 -15.23 -7.13 7.88
N PRO A 63 -15.18 -7.60 6.62
CA PRO A 63 -14.96 -6.74 5.48
C PRO A 63 -15.96 -5.59 5.54
N GLN A 64 -15.43 -4.39 5.77
CA GLN A 64 -16.23 -3.17 5.89
C GLN A 64 -16.81 -2.88 4.50
N ASP A 65 -18.12 -3.05 4.39
CA ASP A 65 -18.98 -2.69 3.25
C ASP A 65 -18.28 -2.80 1.89
N GLU A 66 -18.16 -4.03 1.36
CA GLU A 66 -17.72 -4.26 -0.01
C GLU A 66 -18.70 -3.56 -0.97
N GLN A 67 -18.34 -2.33 -1.35
CA GLN A 67 -19.03 -1.61 -2.41
C GLN A 67 -19.04 -2.50 -3.65
N PRO A 68 -20.18 -2.63 -4.36
CA PRO A 68 -20.25 -3.49 -5.52
C PRO A 68 -19.16 -3.11 -6.51
N ILE A 69 -18.46 -4.10 -7.07
CA ILE A 69 -17.29 -3.92 -7.96
C ILE A 69 -17.57 -2.90 -9.08
N ALA A 70 -18.81 -2.85 -9.58
CA ALA A 70 -19.25 -1.90 -10.59
C ALA A 70 -19.13 -0.43 -10.14
N GLU A 71 -19.44 -0.12 -8.88
CA GLU A 71 -19.33 1.24 -8.34
C GLU A 71 -17.87 1.66 -8.17
N ILE A 72 -17.01 0.73 -7.74
CA ILE A 72 -15.56 0.94 -7.66
C ILE A 72 -15.00 1.29 -9.05
N MET A 73 -15.37 0.50 -10.08
CA MET A 73 -14.95 0.74 -11.46
C MET A 73 -15.44 2.10 -11.96
N ARG A 74 -16.71 2.45 -11.71
CA ARG A 74 -17.28 3.74 -12.11
C ARG A 74 -16.58 4.94 -11.47
N LYS A 75 -16.28 4.86 -10.17
CA LYS A 75 -15.50 5.88 -9.45
C LYS A 75 -14.09 6.01 -10.03
N ALA A 76 -13.42 4.89 -10.31
CA ALA A 76 -12.09 4.89 -10.91
C ALA A 76 -12.07 5.57 -12.29
N ASP A 77 -13.04 5.24 -13.16
CA ASP A 77 -13.16 5.84 -14.50
C ASP A 77 -13.41 7.36 -14.42
N THR A 78 -14.25 7.77 -13.48
CA THR A 78 -14.52 9.20 -13.21
C THR A 78 -13.26 9.94 -12.81
N LEU A 79 -12.47 9.39 -11.87
CA LEU A 79 -11.21 9.98 -11.42
C LEU A 79 -10.16 10.03 -12.54
N LEU A 80 -10.10 8.99 -13.38
CA LEU A 80 -9.24 8.98 -14.57
C LEU A 80 -9.66 10.04 -15.58
N GLY A 81 -10.97 10.24 -15.78
CA GLY A 81 -11.54 11.31 -16.59
C GLY A 81 -11.07 12.69 -16.11
N ILE A 82 -11.27 12.97 -14.82
CA ILE A 82 -10.82 14.21 -14.16
C ILE A 82 -9.30 14.41 -14.35
N ARG A 83 -8.51 13.35 -14.15
CA ARG A 83 -7.05 13.44 -14.30
C ARG A 83 -6.65 13.82 -15.73
N ASN A 84 -7.33 13.26 -16.73
CA ASN A 84 -7.07 13.56 -18.13
C ASN A 84 -7.49 14.97 -18.52
N THR A 85 -8.61 15.48 -18.00
CA THR A 85 -9.07 16.86 -18.24
C THR A 85 -8.10 17.86 -17.64
N VAL A 86 -7.72 17.68 -16.38
CA VAL A 86 -6.73 18.53 -15.68
C VAL A 86 -5.39 18.52 -16.42
N PHE A 87 -4.92 17.35 -16.84
CA PHE A 87 -3.66 17.24 -17.58
C PHE A 87 -3.70 17.98 -18.93
N LYS A 88 -4.79 17.84 -19.68
CA LYS A 88 -4.97 18.58 -20.96
C LYS A 88 -5.03 20.08 -20.72
N GLN A 89 -5.82 20.52 -19.74
CA GLN A 89 -5.97 21.93 -19.37
C GLN A 89 -4.62 22.54 -19.00
N ARG A 90 -3.79 21.85 -18.21
CA ARG A 90 -2.46 22.32 -17.84
C ARG A 90 -1.51 22.47 -19.03
N ARG A 91 -1.61 21.59 -20.04
CA ARG A 91 -0.82 21.70 -21.28
C ARG A 91 -1.24 22.88 -22.15
N THR A 92 -2.54 23.17 -22.24
CA THR A 92 -3.09 24.21 -23.13
C THR A 92 -3.24 25.56 -22.46
N ARG A 93 -3.13 25.63 -21.13
CA ARG A 93 -3.28 26.87 -20.37
C ARG A 93 -2.11 27.81 -20.64
N SER A 94 -2.42 28.99 -21.16
CA SER A 94 -1.47 30.10 -21.21
C SER A 94 -1.26 30.62 -19.78
N LYS A 95 -0.03 31.03 -19.44
CA LYS A 95 0.30 31.61 -18.11
C LYS A 95 -0.53 32.88 -17.79
N ARG A 96 -1.22 33.44 -18.78
CA ARG A 96 -1.88 34.75 -18.72
C ARG A 96 -3.33 34.66 -18.20
N TYR A 97 -4.00 33.51 -18.31
CA TYR A 97 -5.37 33.36 -17.85
C TYR A 97 -5.49 32.22 -16.84
N VAL A 98 -6.04 32.54 -15.68
CA VAL A 98 -6.32 31.62 -14.59
C VAL A 98 -7.78 31.79 -14.23
N PRO A 99 -8.61 30.74 -14.34
CA PRO A 99 -10.03 30.90 -14.05
C PRO A 99 -10.23 31.28 -12.59
N GLU A 100 -11.20 32.15 -12.33
CA GLU A 100 -11.63 32.49 -10.98
C GLU A 100 -12.24 31.27 -10.29
N VAL A 101 -12.17 31.25 -8.97
CA VAL A 101 -12.61 30.11 -8.16
C VAL A 101 -13.32 30.63 -6.92
N SER A 102 -14.38 29.93 -6.54
CA SER A 102 -15.22 30.22 -5.39
C SER A 102 -15.05 29.17 -4.28
N THR A 103 -15.50 29.51 -3.07
CA THR A 103 -15.54 28.56 -1.96
C THR A 103 -16.47 27.40 -2.31
N GLY A 104 -16.05 26.18 -1.98
CA GLY A 104 -16.79 24.96 -2.28
C GLY A 104 -16.46 24.31 -3.61
N ASP A 105 -15.68 24.94 -4.49
CA ASP A 105 -15.21 24.35 -5.75
C ASP A 105 -14.18 23.23 -5.52
N TYR A 106 -14.16 22.27 -6.44
CA TYR A 106 -13.16 21.20 -6.46
C TYR A 106 -11.93 21.59 -7.28
N VAL A 107 -10.77 21.30 -6.71
CA VAL A 107 -9.47 21.63 -7.29
C VAL A 107 -8.54 20.42 -7.24
N ALA A 108 -7.66 20.34 -8.23
CA ALA A 108 -6.60 19.36 -8.32
C ALA A 108 -5.28 20.01 -7.92
N LEU A 109 -4.74 19.61 -6.77
CA LEU A 109 -3.44 20.04 -6.25
C LEU A 109 -2.35 19.06 -6.71
N PRO A 110 -1.33 19.48 -7.47
CA PRO A 110 -0.26 18.60 -7.92
C PRO A 110 0.63 18.16 -6.75
N ILE A 111 0.89 16.86 -6.65
CA ILE A 111 1.77 16.28 -5.63
C ILE A 111 3.19 16.19 -6.20
N PRO A 112 4.22 16.67 -5.49
CA PRO A 112 5.59 16.56 -5.93
C PRO A 112 6.03 15.09 -5.99
N ASP A 113 6.89 14.74 -6.95
CA ASP A 113 7.27 13.33 -7.18
C ASP A 113 7.99 12.68 -5.99
N VAL A 114 8.58 13.47 -5.09
CA VAL A 114 9.23 12.98 -3.86
C VAL A 114 8.23 12.44 -2.85
N ASP A 115 7.01 12.99 -2.82
CA ASP A 115 5.96 12.62 -1.88
C ASP A 115 4.98 11.61 -2.50
N ARG A 116 5.28 11.12 -3.71
CA ARG A 116 4.39 10.24 -4.48
C ARG A 116 5.04 8.91 -4.83
N GLY A 117 4.36 7.81 -4.52
CA GLY A 117 4.63 6.46 -5.01
C GLY A 117 4.40 6.30 -6.52
N LEU A 118 4.96 5.25 -7.13
CA LEU A 118 4.79 5.00 -8.58
C LEU A 118 3.33 4.70 -8.95
N CYS A 119 2.60 4.03 -8.06
CA CYS A 119 1.20 3.64 -8.26
C CYS A 119 0.20 4.72 -7.81
N GLU A 120 0.66 5.85 -7.29
CA GLU A 120 -0.21 6.85 -6.67
C GLU A 120 -0.69 7.92 -7.67
N ALA A 121 -1.76 8.61 -7.29
CA ALA A 121 -2.32 9.72 -8.05
C ALA A 121 -1.35 10.89 -8.12
N ARG A 122 -1.23 11.53 -9.30
CA ARG A 122 -0.34 12.70 -9.49
C ARG A 122 -0.86 13.97 -8.82
N ASN A 123 -2.17 14.05 -8.67
CA ASN A 123 -2.85 15.19 -8.11
C ASN A 123 -3.73 14.71 -6.97
N LEU A 124 -3.80 15.53 -5.94
CA LEU A 124 -4.69 15.41 -4.80
C LEU A 124 -5.97 16.20 -5.11
N ILE A 125 -7.14 15.57 -5.00
CA ILE A 125 -8.44 16.23 -5.24
C ILE A 125 -8.92 16.84 -3.93
N CYS A 126 -8.95 18.17 -3.84
CA CYS A 126 -9.40 18.89 -2.65
C CYS A 126 -10.55 19.85 -2.99
N ARG A 127 -11.26 20.29 -1.97
CA ARG A 127 -12.30 21.32 -2.00
C ARG A 127 -11.78 22.60 -1.35
N ILE A 128 -12.17 23.76 -1.87
CA ILE A 128 -11.83 25.05 -1.23
C ILE A 128 -12.76 25.27 -0.05
N VAL A 129 -12.18 25.47 1.13
CA VAL A 129 -12.91 25.75 2.37
C VAL A 129 -13.06 27.25 2.56
N ASP A 130 -11.94 27.97 2.51
CA ASP A 130 -11.90 29.41 2.78
C ASP A 130 -10.91 30.13 1.88
N ILE A 131 -11.08 31.45 1.75
CA ILE A 131 -10.28 32.34 0.90
C ILE A 131 -9.85 33.56 1.71
N ASP A 132 -8.54 33.70 1.91
CA ASP A 132 -7.93 34.91 2.44
C ASP A 132 -7.80 35.96 1.32
N TYR A 133 -8.78 36.86 1.23
CA TYR A 133 -8.79 37.91 0.19
C TYR A 133 -7.59 38.86 0.27
N ASP A 134 -7.09 39.17 1.47
CA ASP A 134 -5.96 40.09 1.66
C ASP A 134 -4.65 39.54 1.09
N LYS A 135 -4.43 38.24 1.22
CA LYS A 135 -3.20 37.55 0.80
C LYS A 135 -3.37 36.78 -0.51
N SER A 136 -4.60 36.69 -1.03
CA SER A 136 -4.96 35.85 -2.17
C SER A 136 -4.53 34.39 -1.98
N LEU A 137 -4.72 33.88 -0.76
CA LEU A 137 -4.41 32.51 -0.37
C LEU A 137 -5.71 31.73 -0.14
N TYR A 138 -5.66 30.42 -0.40
CA TYR A 138 -6.82 29.54 -0.38
C TYR A 138 -6.55 28.40 0.61
N GLU A 139 -7.50 28.15 1.51
CA GLU A 139 -7.48 26.98 2.39
C GLU A 139 -8.14 25.81 1.65
N LEU A 140 -7.38 24.73 1.48
CA LEU A 140 -7.81 23.54 0.76
C LEU A 140 -8.05 22.41 1.76
N ALA A 141 -9.09 21.63 1.53
CA ALA A 141 -9.37 20.46 2.33
C ALA A 141 -9.64 19.25 1.46
N CYS A 142 -9.16 18.12 1.93
CA CYS A 142 -9.21 16.85 1.23
C CYS A 142 -9.97 15.82 2.06
N GLU A 143 -10.23 14.66 1.49
CA GLU A 143 -10.99 13.58 2.15
C GLU A 143 -10.46 13.25 3.55
N ALA A 144 -9.14 13.26 3.70
CA ALA A 144 -8.47 12.93 4.95
C ALA A 144 -8.58 14.06 6.00
N ALA A 145 -8.36 15.32 5.58
CA ALA A 145 -8.17 16.46 6.48
C ALA A 145 -8.12 17.80 5.72
N VAL A 146 -8.19 18.90 6.48
CA VAL A 146 -7.83 20.24 6.01
C VAL A 146 -6.30 20.35 5.90
N LEU A 147 -5.81 20.97 4.82
CA LEU A 147 -4.38 21.18 4.66
C LEU A 147 -3.89 22.31 5.59
N ASP A 148 -2.77 22.08 6.25
CA ASP A 148 -2.13 23.05 7.16
C ASP A 148 -1.61 24.29 6.44
N THR A 149 -1.13 24.13 5.21
CA THR A 149 -0.62 25.20 4.35
C THR A 149 -1.74 25.79 3.48
N MET A 150 -1.78 27.11 3.40
CA MET A 150 -2.62 27.80 2.42
C MET A 150 -1.91 27.92 1.07
N PHE A 151 -2.70 27.92 0.00
CA PHE A 151 -2.21 27.77 -1.36
C PHE A 151 -2.49 29.01 -2.20
N ALA A 152 -1.54 29.42 -3.03
CA ALA A 152 -1.76 30.48 -4.02
C ALA A 152 -2.58 29.94 -5.20
N ARG A 153 -3.32 30.81 -5.89
CA ARG A 153 -4.19 30.42 -7.02
C ARG A 153 -3.48 29.60 -8.12
N ASN A 154 -2.19 29.83 -8.35
CA ASN A 154 -1.41 29.13 -9.38
C ASN A 154 -0.92 27.74 -8.97
N SER A 155 -1.09 27.36 -7.71
CA SER A 155 -0.61 26.07 -7.21
C SER A 155 -1.55 24.91 -7.55
N PHE A 156 -2.82 25.17 -7.88
CA PHE A 156 -3.83 24.16 -8.18
C PHE A 156 -4.64 24.50 -9.44
N ASP A 157 -5.26 23.49 -10.03
CA ASP A 157 -6.13 23.61 -11.21
C ASP A 157 -7.59 23.35 -10.83
N LEU A 158 -8.51 24.14 -11.40
CA LEU A 158 -9.96 23.97 -11.16
C LEU A 158 -10.46 22.72 -11.89
N VAL A 159 -11.28 21.90 -11.22
CA VAL A 159 -11.93 20.74 -11.81
C VAL A 159 -13.38 21.09 -12.13
N LYS A 160 -13.70 21.23 -13.42
CA LYS A 160 -15.03 21.68 -13.88
C LYS A 160 -16.11 20.60 -13.78
N ASP A 161 -15.72 19.34 -13.94
CA ASP A 161 -16.64 18.20 -14.04
C ASP A 161 -16.39 17.21 -12.88
N CYS A 162 -16.46 17.68 -11.63
CA CYS A 162 -16.36 16.81 -10.46
C CYS A 162 -17.74 16.20 -10.14
N SER A 163 -17.97 14.96 -10.57
CA SER A 163 -19.08 14.12 -10.06
C SER A 163 -18.68 13.32 -8.82
N VAL A 164 -17.55 13.64 -8.21
CA VAL A 164 -17.04 13.00 -7.00
C VAL A 164 -17.50 13.84 -5.82
N GLU A 165 -18.40 13.30 -5.00
CA GLU A 165 -18.68 13.85 -3.68
C GLU A 165 -17.54 13.41 -2.76
N VAL A 166 -16.64 14.34 -2.44
CA VAL A 166 -15.59 14.10 -1.44
C VAL A 166 -16.13 14.53 -0.09
N GLU A 167 -16.32 13.57 0.82
CA GLU A 167 -16.61 13.87 2.22
C GLU A 167 -15.33 14.41 2.86
N VAL A 168 -15.37 15.68 3.28
CA VAL A 168 -14.19 16.38 3.80
C VAL A 168 -14.23 16.35 5.31
N ARG A 169 -13.15 15.85 5.93
CA ARG A 169 -12.97 15.90 7.38
C ARG A 169 -12.36 17.23 7.81
N LEU A 170 -13.10 18.01 8.59
CA LEU A 170 -12.68 19.33 9.10
C LEU A 170 -11.99 19.26 10.47
N ASP A 171 -11.96 18.10 11.10
CA ASP A 171 -11.55 17.93 12.50
C ASP A 171 -10.03 17.98 12.72
N LYS A 172 -9.26 17.73 11.65
CA LYS A 172 -7.80 17.59 11.71
C LYS A 172 -7.15 18.46 10.64
N LYS A 173 -5.98 19.01 10.96
CA LYS A 173 -5.08 19.65 10.00
C LYS A 173 -3.89 18.74 9.69
N LEU A 174 -3.57 18.57 8.42
CA LEU A 174 -2.48 17.73 7.93
C LEU A 174 -1.63 18.46 6.90
N SER A 175 -0.35 18.11 6.86
CA SER A 175 0.50 18.49 5.73
C SER A 175 0.12 17.74 4.45
N VAL A 176 0.44 18.31 3.29
CA VAL A 176 0.22 17.67 1.98
C VAL A 176 0.76 16.24 1.96
N ARG A 177 1.98 16.04 2.48
CA ARG A 177 2.62 14.72 2.56
C ARG A 177 1.82 13.74 3.41
N GLN A 178 1.32 14.18 4.55
CA GLN A 178 0.51 13.32 5.43
C GLN A 178 -0.84 12.99 4.80
N ALA A 179 -1.49 13.96 4.16
CA ALA A 179 -2.74 13.74 3.44
C ALA A 179 -2.57 12.73 2.30
N VAL A 180 -1.50 12.84 1.51
CA VAL A 180 -1.17 11.88 0.44
C VAL A 180 -0.91 10.49 1.01
N LYS A 181 -0.22 10.41 2.15
CA LYS A 181 0.04 9.14 2.84
C LYS A 181 -1.25 8.47 3.34
N GLU A 182 -2.18 9.24 3.91
CA GLU A 182 -3.46 8.72 4.39
C GLU A 182 -4.38 8.26 3.24
N GLN A 183 -4.32 8.93 2.08
CA GLN A 183 -5.05 8.49 0.87
C GLN A 183 -4.34 7.40 0.07
N SER A 184 -3.08 7.09 0.39
CA SER A 184 -2.30 6.09 -0.33
C SER A 184 -2.57 4.69 0.21
N ILE A 185 -3.03 3.81 -0.67
CA ILE A 185 -3.12 2.36 -0.41
C ILE A 185 -1.72 1.76 -0.17
N GLY A 186 -0.68 2.37 -0.75
CA GLY A 186 0.71 1.88 -0.74
C GLY A 186 1.63 2.52 0.31
N GLY A 187 1.12 3.31 1.24
CA GLY A 187 1.91 3.87 2.34
C GLY A 187 2.68 5.17 2.03
N GLY A 188 2.45 5.81 0.88
CA GLY A 188 2.70 7.24 0.66
C GLY A 188 4.15 7.71 0.57
N GLN A 189 5.14 6.84 0.72
CA GLN A 189 6.54 7.21 0.52
C GLN A 189 6.97 6.82 -0.89
N GLY A 190 6.86 7.79 -1.79
CA GLY A 190 7.73 7.87 -2.95
C GLY A 190 9.17 7.52 -2.55
N ILE A 191 9.73 6.54 -3.26
CA ILE A 191 11.08 5.97 -3.14
C ILE A 191 11.83 6.34 -1.85
N LEU A 192 11.80 5.42 -0.89
CA LEU A 192 12.73 5.45 0.22
C LEU A 192 14.16 5.28 -0.33
N LYS A 193 14.97 6.34 -0.20
CA LYS A 193 16.39 6.35 -0.57
C LYS A 193 17.26 6.36 0.69
N CYS A 194 18.25 5.49 0.76
CA CYS A 194 19.29 5.60 1.79
C CYS A 194 20.42 6.54 1.38
N ASN A 195 21.00 7.22 2.38
CA ASN A 195 22.21 8.02 2.22
C ASN A 195 23.49 7.21 2.44
N CYS A 196 23.38 5.88 2.47
CA CYS A 196 24.53 5.01 2.59
C CYS A 196 25.38 5.10 1.33
N THR A 197 26.70 5.09 1.51
CA THR A 197 27.65 4.93 0.40
C THR A 197 27.83 3.46 0.06
N GLU A 198 27.97 2.59 1.06
CA GLU A 198 28.23 1.14 0.89
C GLU A 198 27.63 0.30 2.03
N GLY A 199 27.51 -1.02 1.84
CA GLY A 199 27.41 -2.00 2.93
C GLY A 199 26.17 -1.93 3.82
N CYS A 200 24.99 -1.65 3.26
CA CYS A 200 23.66 -1.42 3.88
C CYS A 200 23.08 -2.49 4.83
N LEU A 201 23.89 -3.12 5.68
CA LEU A 201 23.52 -4.20 6.60
C LEU A 201 22.96 -3.69 7.93
N THR A 202 23.37 -2.50 8.36
CA THR A 202 23.03 -1.95 9.67
C THR A 202 21.80 -1.04 9.59
N ASN A 203 21.14 -0.82 10.72
CA ASN A 203 20.03 0.14 10.86
C ASN A 203 20.44 1.62 10.63
N ARG A 204 21.71 1.89 10.29
CA ARG A 204 22.13 3.19 9.72
C ARG A 204 21.57 3.39 8.32
N CYS A 205 21.32 2.31 7.59
CA CYS A 205 20.59 2.35 6.33
C CYS A 205 19.11 2.56 6.61
N SER A 206 18.53 3.63 6.07
CA SER A 206 17.08 3.89 6.16
C SER A 206 16.25 2.78 5.53
N CYS A 207 16.72 2.18 4.43
CA CYS A 207 16.06 1.04 3.79
C CYS A 207 16.01 -0.16 4.73
N LYS A 208 17.15 -0.57 5.28
CA LYS A 208 17.21 -1.70 6.22
C LYS A 208 16.37 -1.44 7.47
N LYS A 209 16.43 -0.23 8.03
CA LYS A 209 15.64 0.20 9.19
C LYS A 209 14.13 0.13 8.91
N ALA A 210 13.72 0.43 7.67
CA ALA A 210 12.33 0.32 7.22
C ALA A 210 11.93 -1.10 6.81
N GLY A 211 12.84 -2.09 6.91
CA GLY A 211 12.60 -3.46 6.45
C GLY A 211 12.58 -3.63 4.93
N LEU A 212 13.13 -2.66 4.19
CA LEU A 212 13.13 -2.63 2.72
C LEU A 212 14.54 -2.88 2.15
N LEU A 213 14.56 -3.49 0.95
CA LEU A 213 15.79 -3.68 0.17
C LEU A 213 16.15 -2.39 -0.60
N CYS A 214 17.45 -2.14 -0.74
CA CYS A 214 17.95 -1.00 -1.50
C CYS A 214 17.81 -1.27 -3.00
N ASN A 215 17.14 -0.36 -3.71
CA ASN A 215 17.01 -0.40 -5.16
C ASN A 215 18.11 0.41 -5.87
N SER A 216 18.07 0.39 -7.21
CA SER A 216 19.01 1.13 -8.09
C SER A 216 18.97 2.66 -7.91
N ARG A 217 17.97 3.21 -7.21
CA ARG A 217 17.92 4.65 -6.87
C ARG A 217 18.67 4.98 -5.58
N CYS A 218 18.95 3.99 -4.74
CA CYS A 218 19.79 4.13 -3.55
C CYS A 218 21.28 4.07 -3.92
N HIS A 219 21.65 2.97 -4.58
CA HIS A 219 22.96 2.75 -5.14
C HIS A 219 22.71 2.46 -6.62
N GLY A 220 23.31 3.24 -7.52
CA GLY A 220 23.17 3.04 -8.96
C GLY A 220 23.81 1.71 -9.41
N ALA A 221 24.75 1.77 -10.34
CA ALA A 221 25.53 0.59 -10.75
C ALA A 221 26.53 0.09 -9.69
N ASN A 222 26.55 0.66 -8.48
CA ASN A 222 27.51 0.28 -7.44
C ASN A 222 27.10 -1.02 -6.76
N ASP A 223 27.92 -2.05 -6.90
CA ASP A 223 27.68 -3.41 -6.39
C ASP A 223 28.07 -3.64 -4.92
N SER A 224 28.56 -2.61 -4.22
CA SER A 224 28.95 -2.73 -2.80
C SER A 224 27.77 -2.70 -1.81
N CYS A 225 26.53 -2.62 -2.30
CA CYS A 225 25.34 -2.73 -1.46
C CYS A 225 25.02 -4.19 -1.12
N LYS A 226 25.04 -4.52 0.17
CA LYS A 226 24.72 -5.85 0.69
C LYS A 226 23.24 -6.03 1.09
N ASN A 227 22.42 -5.01 0.89
CA ASN A 227 20.96 -5.04 1.13
C ASN A 227 20.26 -4.77 -0.20
N LYS A 228 20.40 -5.69 -1.15
CA LYS A 228 19.70 -5.68 -2.45
C LYS A 228 18.52 -6.65 -2.42
#